data_AF-A0A6J7P7W3-F1
#
_entry.id   AF-A0A6J7P7W3-F1
#
_cell.length_a   1.000
_cell.length_b   1.000
_cell.length_c   1.000
_cell.angle_alpha   90.00
_cell.angle_beta   90.00
_cell.angle_gamma   90.00
#
_symmetry.space_group_name_H-M   'P 1'
#
loop_
_entity.id
_entity.type
_entity.pdbx_description
1 polymer ?
#
loop_
_entity_poly.entity_id
_entity_poly.type
_entity_poly.pdbx_seq_one_letter_code
_entity_poly.pdbx_strand_id
1 'polypeptide(L)'
;MRLSRVRFGVLTGSLGTVVLLLGMSNASAESSVSVAPDPIPVTAEQSAALVQVSWSGLEPRQLVFVDICRKSISDSSFTVAEDCGAYSGLTPNGSAAGEGSAELEVFRGQDPAGEAWGCYAEADTAPAGVIKYTTCFVRVTDTTVLNVDSDSETPIRFEGAGRVDPGTSATTGAGPPPPQLPSSGSSSSALAGPSTVDDAEALQFAGSDSGAGVAITG
;
A
#
# COMPACT_ATOMS: atom_id res chain seq x y z
N MET A 1 36.80 -89.57 -5.48
CA MET A 1 38.15 -89.09 -5.88
C MET A 1 38.18 -87.58 -5.87
N ARG A 2 39.22 -87.02 -5.23
CA ARG A 2 39.79 -85.66 -5.37
C ARG A 2 38.96 -84.43 -4.95
N LEU A 3 39.45 -83.85 -3.84
CA LEU A 3 39.39 -82.45 -3.46
C LEU A 3 39.69 -81.51 -4.63
N SER A 4 39.09 -80.31 -4.62
CA SER A 4 39.80 -79.10 -5.01
C SER A 4 39.37 -77.92 -4.14
N ARG A 5 40.26 -77.51 -3.24
CA ARG A 5 40.29 -76.18 -2.63
C ARG A 5 40.91 -75.22 -3.64
N VAL A 6 40.32 -74.05 -3.87
CA VAL A 6 41.03 -72.91 -4.44
C VAL A 6 40.93 -71.73 -3.48
N ARG A 7 42.08 -71.11 -3.25
CA ARG A 7 42.38 -70.08 -2.26
C ARG A 7 42.14 -68.67 -2.83
N PHE A 8 41.86 -67.75 -1.90
CA PHE A 8 42.33 -66.35 -1.80
C PHE A 8 42.49 -65.50 -3.07
N GLY A 9 41.78 -64.36 -3.06
CA GLY A 9 42.15 -63.15 -3.79
C GLY A 9 41.54 -61.94 -3.09
N VAL A 10 42.29 -61.32 -2.17
CA VAL A 10 42.02 -59.96 -1.70
C VAL A 10 42.44 -59.01 -2.82
N LEU A 11 41.53 -58.16 -3.28
CA LEU A 11 41.85 -57.02 -4.13
C LEU A 11 41.24 -55.77 -3.51
N THR A 12 42.13 -55.02 -2.88
CA THR A 12 42.02 -53.63 -2.46
C THR A 12 41.66 -52.71 -3.63
N GLY A 13 40.81 -51.73 -3.34
CA GLY A 13 40.94 -50.40 -3.93
C GLY A 13 39.89 -50.01 -4.96
N SER A 14 38.89 -49.25 -4.51
CA SER A 14 38.43 -48.08 -5.23
C SER A 14 37.62 -47.20 -4.27
N LEU A 15 38.23 -46.09 -3.89
CA LEU A 15 37.58 -44.91 -3.35
C LEU A 15 36.55 -44.44 -4.39
N GLY A 16 35.32 -44.95 -4.28
CA GLY A 16 34.19 -44.52 -5.09
C GLY A 16 33.60 -43.27 -4.46
N THR A 17 33.90 -42.13 -5.08
CA THR A 17 33.35 -40.80 -4.82
C THR A 17 31.85 -40.87 -4.51
N VAL A 18 31.48 -40.61 -3.26
CA VAL A 18 30.09 -40.31 -2.90
C VAL A 18 29.78 -38.93 -3.47
N VAL A 19 29.12 -38.90 -4.63
CA VAL A 19 28.52 -37.69 -5.16
C VAL A 19 27.35 -37.35 -4.24
N LEU A 20 27.58 -36.46 -3.26
CA LEU A 20 26.50 -35.76 -2.59
C LEU A 20 25.81 -34.90 -3.64
N LEU A 21 24.74 -35.43 -4.22
CA LEU A 21 23.70 -34.63 -4.84
C LEU A 21 23.09 -33.79 -3.73
N LEU A 22 23.64 -32.58 -3.56
CA LEU A 22 22.98 -31.49 -2.87
C LEU A 22 21.65 -31.25 -3.58
N GLY A 23 20.61 -31.93 -3.11
CA GLY A 23 19.24 -31.52 -3.36
C GLY A 23 19.12 -30.12 -2.82
N MET A 24 19.29 -29.13 -3.71
CA MET A 24 18.77 -27.80 -3.48
C MET A 24 17.26 -27.99 -3.38
N SER A 25 16.79 -28.19 -2.15
CA SER A 25 15.40 -27.96 -1.82
C SER A 25 15.15 -26.51 -2.18
N ASN A 26 14.65 -26.27 -3.39
CA ASN A 26 13.93 -25.04 -3.68
C ASN A 26 12.73 -25.10 -2.75
N ALA A 27 12.91 -24.64 -1.52
CA ALA A 27 11.81 -24.16 -0.73
C ALA A 27 11.22 -23.03 -1.58
N SER A 28 10.15 -23.33 -2.31
CA SER A 28 9.25 -22.28 -2.76
C SER A 28 8.88 -21.55 -1.48
N ALA A 29 9.39 -20.33 -1.33
CA ALA A 29 9.00 -19.50 -0.21
C ALA A 29 7.49 -19.32 -0.35
N GLU A 30 6.74 -19.82 0.64
CA GLU A 30 5.32 -19.52 0.72
C GLU A 30 5.19 -18.00 0.73
N SER A 31 4.24 -17.49 -0.07
CA SER A 31 3.97 -16.06 -0.10
C SER A 31 3.58 -15.59 1.30
N SER A 32 3.95 -14.37 1.64
CA SER A 32 3.60 -13.77 2.93
C SER A 32 3.30 -12.29 2.76
N VAL A 33 2.43 -11.78 3.63
CA VAL A 33 2.09 -10.36 3.69
C VAL A 33 2.07 -9.88 5.14
N SER A 34 2.48 -8.64 5.33
CA SER A 34 2.41 -7.90 6.59
C SER A 34 1.90 -6.50 6.33
N VAL A 35 1.22 -5.93 7.34
CA VAL A 35 0.71 -4.56 7.32
C VAL A 35 1.25 -3.85 8.55
N ALA A 36 1.77 -2.64 8.36
CA ALA A 36 2.25 -1.79 9.46
C ALA A 36 1.70 -0.37 9.32
N PRO A 37 1.28 0.28 10.41
CA PRO A 37 1.16 -0.27 11.77
C PRO A 37 0.00 -1.28 11.91
N ASP A 38 0.13 -2.22 12.85
CA ASP A 38 -0.95 -3.12 13.31
C ASP A 38 -0.98 -3.11 14.85
N PRO A 39 -2.09 -2.71 15.49
CA PRO A 39 -3.32 -2.18 14.90
C PRO A 39 -3.13 -0.81 14.24
N ILE A 40 -4.06 -0.45 13.34
CA ILE A 40 -4.02 0.77 12.53
C ILE A 40 -4.57 1.93 13.37
N PRO A 41 -3.77 2.96 13.67
CA PRO A 41 -4.21 4.10 14.45
C PRO A 41 -5.10 5.00 13.60
N VAL A 42 -6.33 5.21 14.05
CA VAL A 42 -7.32 6.11 13.42
C VAL A 42 -8.01 6.93 14.50
N THR A 43 -8.10 8.24 14.31
CA THR A 43 -8.94 9.09 15.18
C THR A 43 -10.42 8.85 14.87
N ALA A 44 -11.34 9.20 15.78
CA ALA A 44 -12.78 9.03 15.56
C ALA A 44 -13.33 9.73 14.30
N GLU A 45 -12.59 10.71 13.78
CA GLU A 45 -12.96 11.55 12.63
C GLU A 45 -12.35 11.05 11.32
N GLN A 46 -11.37 10.13 11.39
CA GLN A 46 -10.69 9.59 10.22
C GLN A 46 -11.45 8.39 9.65
N SER A 47 -11.81 8.50 8.36
CA SER A 47 -12.43 7.44 7.57
C SER A 47 -11.41 6.62 6.77
N ALA A 48 -10.12 6.93 6.86
CA ALA A 48 -9.05 6.21 6.19
C ALA A 48 -7.70 6.42 6.90
N ALA A 49 -6.75 5.53 6.67
CA ALA A 49 -5.36 5.63 7.11
C ALA A 49 -4.40 5.03 6.08
N LEU A 50 -3.20 5.59 5.98
CA LEU A 50 -2.13 5.03 5.16
C LEU A 50 -1.38 3.96 5.97
N VAL A 51 -1.20 2.79 5.37
CA VAL A 51 -0.43 1.67 5.93
C VAL A 51 0.62 1.20 4.95
N GLN A 52 1.73 0.70 5.47
CA GLN A 52 2.74 0.02 4.68
C GLN A 52 2.37 -1.46 4.57
N VAL A 53 2.04 -1.91 3.36
CA VAL A 53 1.90 -3.33 3.03
C VAL A 53 3.24 -3.82 2.54
N SER A 54 3.75 -4.91 3.10
CA SER A 54 4.99 -5.56 2.66
C SER A 54 4.75 -7.04 2.37
N TRP A 55 5.31 -7.54 1.29
CA TRP A 55 5.13 -8.92 0.84
C TRP A 55 6.44 -9.57 0.40
N SER A 56 6.45 -10.90 0.40
CA SER A 56 7.54 -11.73 -0.13
C SER A 56 6.97 -13.06 -0.65
N GLY A 57 7.79 -13.81 -1.40
CA GLY A 57 7.42 -15.14 -1.89
C GLY A 57 6.45 -15.15 -3.09
N LEU A 58 6.18 -13.99 -3.71
CA LEU A 58 5.42 -13.91 -4.96
C LEU A 58 6.26 -14.29 -6.17
N GLU A 59 5.62 -14.53 -7.31
CA GLU A 59 6.33 -14.80 -8.56
C GLU A 59 7.15 -13.57 -9.00
N PRO A 60 8.48 -13.73 -9.24
CA PRO A 60 9.32 -12.62 -9.67
C PRO A 60 8.88 -11.96 -10.97
N ARG A 61 8.97 -10.63 -11.02
CA ARG A 61 8.69 -9.79 -12.20
C ARG A 61 7.23 -9.83 -12.69
N GLN A 62 6.31 -10.31 -11.86
CA GLN A 62 4.87 -10.24 -12.15
C GLN A 62 4.24 -8.95 -11.61
N LEU A 63 3.07 -8.59 -12.13
CA LEU A 63 2.23 -7.57 -11.48
C LEU A 63 1.74 -8.10 -10.13
N VAL A 64 1.68 -7.23 -9.13
CA VAL A 64 1.17 -7.54 -7.81
C VAL A 64 -0.17 -6.86 -7.63
N PHE A 65 -1.12 -7.55 -7.02
CA PHE A 65 -2.45 -7.03 -6.67
C PHE A 65 -2.57 -7.03 -5.15
N VAL A 66 -2.91 -5.88 -4.59
CA VAL A 66 -3.13 -5.70 -3.15
C VAL A 66 -4.56 -5.22 -2.96
N ASP A 67 -5.38 -6.01 -2.27
CA ASP A 67 -6.82 -5.76 -2.11
C ASP A 67 -7.23 -5.77 -0.64
N ILE A 68 -8.24 -4.98 -0.28
CA ILE A 68 -8.88 -5.05 1.04
C ILE A 68 -10.12 -5.91 0.93
N CYS A 69 -10.19 -6.95 1.76
CA CYS A 69 -11.26 -7.92 1.77
C CYS A 69 -11.95 -7.99 3.12
N ARG A 70 -13.27 -8.22 3.12
CA ARG A 70 -14.08 -8.39 4.34
C ARG A 70 -14.01 -9.78 4.94
N LYS A 71 -13.52 -10.75 4.17
CA LYS A 71 -13.47 -12.17 4.51
C LYS A 71 -12.09 -12.74 4.18
N SER A 72 -11.69 -13.74 4.96
CA SER A 72 -10.44 -14.47 4.79
C SER A 72 -10.46 -15.36 3.55
N ILE A 73 -9.34 -15.46 2.83
CA ILE A 73 -9.11 -16.42 1.73
C ILE A 73 -9.17 -17.88 2.20
N SER A 74 -9.00 -18.14 3.50
CA SER A 74 -9.13 -19.49 4.06
C SER A 74 -10.60 -19.91 4.26
N ASP A 75 -11.55 -18.98 4.12
CA ASP A 75 -12.97 -19.30 4.15
C ASP A 75 -13.40 -19.96 2.84
N SER A 76 -14.01 -21.15 2.93
CA SER A 76 -14.48 -21.90 1.76
C SER A 76 -15.51 -21.18 0.88
N SER A 77 -16.15 -20.13 1.40
CA SER A 77 -17.12 -19.28 0.69
C SER A 77 -16.52 -17.98 0.16
N PHE A 78 -15.20 -17.80 0.29
CA PHE A 78 -14.51 -16.62 -0.19
C PHE A 78 -14.61 -16.49 -1.71
N THR A 79 -15.02 -15.32 -2.19
CA THR A 79 -14.89 -14.98 -3.60
C THR A 79 -14.32 -13.57 -3.75
N VAL A 80 -13.26 -13.42 -4.56
CA VAL A 80 -12.59 -12.12 -4.76
C VAL A 80 -13.58 -11.04 -5.20
N ALA A 81 -14.51 -11.38 -6.09
CA ALA A 81 -15.45 -10.42 -6.67
C ALA A 81 -16.52 -9.91 -5.69
N GLU A 82 -16.84 -10.66 -4.63
CA GLU A 82 -17.88 -10.26 -3.66
C GLU A 82 -17.28 -9.83 -2.32
N ASP A 83 -16.13 -10.39 -1.94
CA ASP A 83 -15.55 -10.21 -0.62
C ASP A 83 -14.39 -9.20 -0.59
N CYS A 84 -13.87 -8.76 -1.74
CA CYS A 84 -12.85 -7.71 -1.82
C CYS A 84 -13.39 -6.43 -2.47
N GLY A 85 -13.00 -5.27 -1.93
CA GLY A 85 -13.47 -3.97 -2.39
C GLY A 85 -12.92 -3.60 -3.76
N ALA A 86 -13.80 -3.29 -4.72
CA ALA A 86 -13.43 -3.03 -6.12
C ALA A 86 -12.52 -1.80 -6.32
N TYR A 87 -12.53 -0.85 -5.37
CA TYR A 87 -11.75 0.40 -5.42
C TYR A 87 -10.81 0.58 -4.22
N SER A 88 -10.57 -0.49 -3.48
CA SER A 88 -9.87 -0.45 -2.19
C SER A 88 -8.51 -1.15 -2.26
N GLY A 89 -7.91 -1.15 -3.44
CA GLY A 89 -6.68 -1.87 -3.73
C GLY A 89 -5.74 -1.09 -4.65
N LEU A 90 -4.57 -1.68 -4.90
CA LEU A 90 -3.51 -1.12 -5.72
C LEU A 90 -2.79 -2.20 -6.52
N THR A 91 -2.19 -1.80 -7.64
CA THR A 91 -1.52 -2.71 -8.58
C THR A 91 -0.07 -2.29 -8.86
N PRO A 92 0.86 -2.49 -7.91
CA PRO A 92 2.26 -2.15 -8.10
C PRO A 92 2.96 -3.16 -9.03
N ASN A 93 4.09 -2.74 -9.60
CA ASN A 93 4.97 -3.64 -10.34
C ASN A 93 5.74 -4.52 -9.35
N GLY A 94 5.78 -5.84 -9.58
CA GLY A 94 6.59 -6.75 -8.79
C GLY A 94 8.08 -6.62 -9.08
N SER A 95 8.89 -6.98 -8.08
CA SER A 95 10.35 -6.92 -8.17
C SER A 95 10.93 -8.18 -8.81
N ALA A 96 12.22 -8.13 -9.16
CA ALA A 96 12.96 -9.28 -9.65
C ALA A 96 13.13 -10.41 -8.60
N ALA A 97 12.77 -10.17 -7.34
CA ALA A 97 12.88 -11.12 -6.25
C ALA A 97 11.51 -11.59 -5.71
N GLY A 98 10.38 -11.09 -6.24
CA GLY A 98 9.05 -11.46 -5.73
C GLY A 98 8.70 -10.84 -4.36
N GLU A 99 9.46 -9.83 -3.95
CA GLU A 99 9.28 -9.08 -2.70
C GLU A 99 9.04 -7.60 -2.98
N GLY A 100 8.38 -6.90 -2.07
CA GLY A 100 8.14 -5.48 -2.21
C GLY A 100 7.31 -4.90 -1.09
N SER A 101 7.09 -3.60 -1.17
CA SER A 101 6.19 -2.90 -0.28
C SER A 101 5.50 -1.74 -1.01
N ALA A 102 4.27 -1.44 -0.61
CA ALA A 102 3.49 -0.31 -1.12
C ALA A 102 2.67 0.32 0.02
N GLU A 103 2.47 1.63 -0.09
CA GLU A 103 1.56 2.36 0.78
C GLU A 103 0.12 2.14 0.29
N LEU A 104 -0.73 1.63 1.17
CA LEU A 104 -2.16 1.37 0.92
C LEU A 104 -2.98 2.30 1.79
N GLU A 105 -3.97 2.97 1.20
CA GLU A 105 -5.01 3.66 1.96
C GLU A 105 -6.08 2.64 2.38
N VAL A 106 -6.08 2.26 3.66
CA VAL A 106 -7.14 1.43 4.22
C VAL A 106 -8.32 2.30 4.66
N PHE A 107 -9.52 1.91 4.28
CA PHE A 107 -10.73 2.62 4.65
C PHE A 107 -11.30 2.11 5.97
N ARG A 108 -11.80 3.04 6.78
CA ARG A 108 -12.59 2.79 7.99
C ARG A 108 -13.99 3.35 7.76
N GLY A 109 -14.97 2.48 7.66
CA GLY A 109 -16.33 2.81 7.30
C GLY A 109 -16.86 1.84 6.26
N GLN A 110 -17.96 2.24 5.62
CA GLN A 110 -18.50 1.51 4.48
C GLN A 110 -17.48 1.46 3.35
N ASP A 111 -17.48 0.36 2.59
CA ASP A 111 -16.65 0.20 1.40
C ASP A 111 -16.79 1.43 0.45
N PRO A 112 -15.68 1.98 -0.07
CA PRO A 112 -15.69 3.16 -0.94
C PRO A 112 -16.48 3.00 -2.25
N ALA A 113 -16.72 1.77 -2.72
CA ALA A 113 -17.60 1.52 -3.87
C ALA A 113 -19.08 1.59 -3.50
N GLY A 114 -19.42 1.83 -2.24
CA GLY A 114 -20.78 1.94 -1.74
C GLY A 114 -21.43 0.57 -1.49
N GLU A 115 -20.65 -0.48 -1.34
CA GLU A 115 -21.16 -1.83 -1.07
C GLU A 115 -21.78 -1.92 0.33
N ALA A 116 -22.67 -2.90 0.55
CA ALA A 116 -23.41 -3.07 1.80
C ALA A 116 -22.57 -3.70 2.92
N TRP A 117 -21.28 -3.38 3.00
CA TRP A 117 -20.35 -3.80 4.04
C TRP A 117 -19.26 -2.75 4.28
N GLY A 118 -18.47 -2.94 5.34
CA GLY A 118 -17.32 -2.08 5.58
C GLY A 118 -16.41 -2.57 6.71
N CYS A 119 -15.23 -1.96 6.79
CA CYS A 119 -14.23 -2.20 7.83
C CYS A 119 -14.36 -1.16 8.92
N TYR A 120 -14.56 -1.57 10.17
CA TYR A 120 -14.88 -0.66 11.27
C TYR A 120 -14.02 -0.94 12.49
N ALA A 121 -13.74 0.08 13.29
CA ALA A 121 -13.23 -0.13 14.64
C ALA A 121 -14.32 -0.75 15.53
N GLU A 122 -13.91 -1.39 16.63
CA GLU A 122 -14.86 -2.03 17.56
C GLU A 122 -15.92 -1.05 18.08
N ALA A 123 -15.53 0.19 18.37
CA ALA A 123 -16.42 1.23 18.90
C ALA A 123 -17.38 1.84 17.86
N ASP A 124 -17.20 1.58 16.56
CA ASP A 124 -17.99 2.25 15.54
C ASP A 124 -19.39 1.67 15.40
N THR A 125 -20.33 2.48 14.90
CA THR A 125 -21.66 2.02 14.51
C THR A 125 -21.76 2.07 12.99
N ALA A 126 -22.07 0.92 12.36
CA ALA A 126 -22.32 0.87 10.93
C ALA A 126 -23.71 1.45 10.60
N PRO A 127 -23.89 2.12 9.44
CA PRO A 127 -25.20 2.53 8.96
C PRO A 127 -26.17 1.36 8.80
N ALA A 128 -27.47 1.64 8.81
CA ALA A 128 -28.48 0.61 8.59
C ALA A 128 -28.31 -0.05 7.21
N GLY A 129 -28.32 -1.39 7.19
CA GLY A 129 -28.13 -2.16 5.97
C GLY A 129 -26.68 -2.40 5.57
N VAL A 130 -25.70 -1.84 6.29
CA VAL A 130 -24.26 -2.09 6.07
C VAL A 130 -23.77 -3.12 7.09
N ILE A 131 -23.13 -4.18 6.60
CA ILE A 131 -22.52 -5.21 7.45
C ILE A 131 -21.21 -4.69 8.03
N LYS A 132 -21.11 -4.67 9.37
CA LYS A 132 -19.91 -4.25 10.10
C LYS A 132 -18.91 -5.40 10.21
N TYR A 133 -17.71 -5.22 9.67
CA TYR A 133 -16.56 -6.09 9.92
C TYR A 133 -15.54 -5.38 10.82
N THR A 134 -15.26 -5.95 12.00
CA THR A 134 -14.21 -5.44 12.91
C THR A 134 -12.83 -5.99 12.60
N THR A 135 -12.76 -6.96 11.69
CA THR A 135 -11.51 -7.47 11.11
C THR A 135 -11.74 -7.58 9.62
N CYS A 136 -10.93 -6.85 8.86
CA CYS A 136 -10.79 -7.01 7.42
C CYS A 136 -9.43 -7.63 7.14
N PHE A 137 -9.13 -7.90 5.88
CA PHE A 137 -7.92 -8.56 5.45
C PHE A 137 -7.29 -7.75 4.33
N VAL A 138 -5.97 -7.59 4.38
CA VAL A 138 -5.21 -7.15 3.20
C VAL A 138 -4.71 -8.41 2.52
N ARG A 139 -5.20 -8.66 1.32
CA ARG A 139 -4.79 -9.76 0.45
C ARG A 139 -3.76 -9.26 -0.55
N VAL A 140 -2.73 -10.05 -0.78
CA VAL A 140 -1.73 -9.81 -1.82
C VAL A 140 -1.63 -11.06 -2.70
N THR A 141 -1.61 -10.86 -4.00
CA THR A 141 -1.39 -11.93 -5.00
C THR A 141 -0.60 -11.38 -6.19
N ASP A 142 -0.21 -12.24 -7.12
CA ASP A 142 0.52 -11.88 -8.33
C ASP A 142 -0.17 -12.39 -9.61
N THR A 143 0.32 -11.94 -10.77
CA THR A 143 -0.07 -12.39 -12.13
C THR A 143 -1.49 -12.00 -12.54
N THR A 144 -2.50 -12.34 -11.73
CA THR A 144 -3.90 -11.95 -11.89
C THR A 144 -4.54 -11.75 -10.52
N VAL A 145 -5.54 -10.86 -10.41
CA VAL A 145 -6.28 -10.66 -9.15
C VAL A 145 -6.95 -11.94 -8.61
N LEU A 146 -7.26 -12.90 -9.49
CA LEU A 146 -7.90 -14.18 -9.13
C LEU A 146 -6.92 -15.32 -8.86
N ASN A 147 -5.61 -15.05 -8.84
CA ASN A 147 -4.60 -16.07 -8.58
C ASN A 147 -4.67 -16.52 -7.11
N VAL A 148 -4.86 -17.82 -6.89
CA VAL A 148 -4.97 -18.48 -5.58
C VAL A 148 -3.78 -19.38 -5.25
N ASP A 149 -2.82 -19.52 -6.18
CA ASP A 149 -1.66 -20.38 -6.00
C ASP A 149 -0.55 -19.68 -5.20
N SER A 150 -0.51 -18.35 -5.25
CA SER A 150 0.47 -17.49 -4.56
C SER A 150 -0.20 -16.30 -3.87
N ASP A 151 -1.45 -16.45 -3.42
CA ASP A 151 -2.08 -15.43 -2.59
C ASP A 151 -1.80 -15.59 -1.10
N SER A 152 -1.81 -14.47 -0.41
CA SER A 152 -1.61 -14.41 1.03
C SER A 152 -2.38 -13.25 1.60
N GLU A 153 -2.75 -13.38 2.86
CA GLU A 153 -3.47 -12.33 3.55
C GLU A 153 -2.93 -12.09 4.95
N THR A 154 -3.23 -10.90 5.46
CA THR A 154 -3.06 -10.60 6.88
C THR A 154 -4.29 -9.86 7.38
N PRO A 155 -4.80 -10.19 8.58
CA PRO A 155 -5.89 -9.44 9.18
C PRO A 155 -5.43 -8.03 9.54
N ILE A 156 -6.32 -7.06 9.34
CA ILE A 156 -6.16 -5.68 9.78
C ILE A 156 -7.27 -5.29 10.75
N ARG A 157 -6.91 -4.46 11.73
CA ARG A 157 -7.81 -3.93 12.74
C ARG A 157 -7.51 -2.47 13.00
N PHE A 158 -8.54 -1.71 13.33
CA PHE A 158 -8.40 -0.32 13.74
C PHE A 158 -8.31 -0.22 15.26
N GLU A 159 -7.41 0.62 15.76
CA GLU A 159 -7.45 1.02 17.16
C GLU A 159 -8.76 1.78 17.42
N GLY A 160 -9.50 1.37 18.45
CA GLY A 160 -10.64 2.14 18.92
C GLY A 160 -10.16 3.49 19.47
N ALA A 161 -10.96 4.55 19.29
CA ALA A 161 -10.68 5.92 19.74
C ALA A 161 -10.53 6.11 21.28
N GLY A 162 -10.30 5.04 22.04
CA GLY A 162 -10.14 5.03 23.50
C GLY A 162 -8.75 4.62 23.99
N ARG A 163 -7.79 4.28 23.12
CA ARG A 163 -6.43 3.91 23.53
C ARG A 163 -5.38 4.62 22.69
N VAL A 164 -5.21 5.92 22.92
CA VAL A 164 -3.94 6.58 22.60
C VAL A 164 -2.97 6.15 23.69
N ASP A 165 -2.17 5.10 23.45
CA ASP A 165 -0.98 4.88 24.28
C ASP A 165 -0.01 6.05 23.97
N PRO A 166 0.37 6.89 24.95
CA PRO A 166 1.15 8.11 24.71
C PRO A 166 2.64 7.85 24.35
N GLY A 167 2.94 6.71 23.73
CA GLY A 167 4.31 6.23 23.49
C GLY A 167 4.71 5.99 22.03
N THR A 168 3.77 5.90 21.08
CA THR A 168 4.11 5.68 19.67
C THR A 168 3.84 6.96 18.89
N SER A 169 4.76 7.91 18.99
CA SER A 169 4.84 8.99 18.02
C SER A 169 5.07 8.39 16.64
N ALA A 170 4.07 8.51 15.77
CA ALA A 170 4.29 8.49 14.34
C ALA A 170 5.50 9.39 14.04
N THR A 171 6.53 8.82 13.44
CA THR A 171 7.59 9.64 12.83
C THR A 171 6.98 10.30 11.62
N THR A 172 6.28 11.40 11.84
CA THR A 172 6.02 12.40 10.81
C THR A 172 7.39 12.97 10.48
N GLY A 173 8.05 12.38 9.48
CA GLY A 173 9.15 13.02 8.79
C GLY A 173 8.62 14.34 8.25
N ALA A 174 8.92 15.43 8.96
CA ALA A 174 8.80 16.76 8.40
C ALA A 174 9.70 16.78 7.16
N GLY A 175 9.08 16.74 5.97
CA GLY A 175 9.76 17.12 4.75
C GLY A 175 10.41 18.49 4.96
N PRO A 176 11.59 18.74 4.36
CA PRO A 176 12.23 20.04 4.48
C PRO A 176 11.23 21.13 4.06
N PRO A 177 11.17 22.26 4.80
CA PRO A 177 10.25 23.32 4.47
C PRO A 177 10.45 23.76 3.01
N PRO A 178 9.37 24.09 2.28
CA PRO A 178 9.52 24.66 0.94
C PRO A 178 10.44 25.90 1.04
N PRO A 179 11.35 26.12 0.07
CA PRO A 179 12.24 27.27 0.11
C PRO A 179 11.42 28.56 0.16
N GLN A 180 11.49 29.26 1.30
CA GLN A 180 10.87 30.55 1.47
C GLN A 180 11.61 31.57 0.60
N LEU A 181 10.90 32.12 -0.39
CA LEU A 181 11.32 33.32 -1.09
C LEU A 181 11.53 34.45 -0.06
N PRO A 182 12.63 35.23 -0.13
CA PRO A 182 12.86 36.33 0.80
C PRO A 182 11.85 37.46 0.54
N SER A 183 10.78 37.51 1.32
CA SER A 183 9.93 38.69 1.41
C SER A 183 10.68 39.80 2.15
N SER A 184 11.12 40.79 1.38
CA SER A 184 11.71 42.02 1.89
C SER A 184 10.76 42.70 2.87
N GLY A 185 11.25 42.96 4.07
CA GLY A 185 10.55 43.78 5.04
C GLY A 185 10.33 45.19 4.52
N SER A 186 9.14 45.72 4.74
CA SER A 186 8.91 47.16 4.78
C SER A 186 7.91 47.42 5.88
N SER A 187 8.45 47.80 7.03
CA SER A 187 7.75 48.43 8.14
C SER A 187 7.05 49.68 7.64
N SER A 188 5.83 49.94 8.10
CA SER A 188 5.20 51.26 7.98
C SER A 188 4.59 51.62 9.32
N SER A 189 5.33 52.44 10.06
CA SER A 189 4.83 53.24 11.17
C SER A 189 4.19 54.51 10.61
N ALA A 190 3.03 54.89 11.13
CA ALA A 190 2.33 56.12 10.80
C ALA A 190 3.05 57.38 11.33
N LEU A 191 2.99 58.50 10.59
CA LEU A 191 2.49 59.83 11.04
C LEU A 191 2.85 60.99 10.06
N ALA A 192 1.80 61.73 9.67
CA ALA A 192 1.70 63.19 9.43
C ALA A 192 2.54 63.93 8.36
N GLY A 193 1.83 64.73 7.53
CA GLY A 193 2.33 66.03 7.01
C GLY A 193 2.21 66.23 5.48
N PRO A 194 1.60 67.33 4.97
CA PRO A 194 1.34 67.58 3.54
C PRO A 194 2.35 68.53 2.87
N SER A 195 2.16 68.75 1.55
CA SER A 195 2.88 69.67 0.61
C SER A 195 3.97 68.94 -0.18
N THR A 196 4.17 69.05 -1.50
CA THR A 196 3.71 69.96 -2.58
C THR A 196 4.37 69.44 -3.88
N VAL A 197 3.73 69.67 -5.05
CA VAL A 197 4.30 69.83 -6.43
C VAL A 197 5.17 68.67 -7.00
N ASP A 198 5.28 68.35 -8.28
CA ASP A 198 4.86 68.87 -9.59
C ASP A 198 5.11 67.73 -10.62
N ASP A 199 4.48 67.82 -11.79
CA ASP A 199 4.86 67.26 -13.12
C ASP A 199 5.08 65.74 -13.30
N ALA A 200 4.27 65.01 -14.11
CA ALA A 200 4.03 65.05 -15.56
C ALA A 200 4.81 63.96 -16.32
N GLU A 201 4.28 63.59 -17.49
CA GLU A 201 4.65 62.52 -18.46
C GLU A 201 4.07 61.14 -18.14
N ALA A 202 2.91 60.74 -18.64
CA ALA A 202 2.47 60.59 -20.04
C ALA A 202 3.40 59.70 -20.87
N LEU A 203 3.00 58.45 -21.09
CA LEU A 203 3.18 57.75 -22.36
C LEU A 203 2.07 56.71 -22.55
N GLN A 204 1.22 57.02 -23.52
CA GLN A 204 0.18 56.18 -24.10
C GLN A 204 0.82 54.99 -24.84
N PHE A 205 0.10 53.87 -24.96
CA PHE A 205 -0.23 53.30 -26.28
C PHE A 205 -1.41 52.31 -26.16
N ALA A 206 -2.32 52.45 -27.14
CA ALA A 206 -3.56 51.69 -27.38
C ALA A 206 -3.36 50.16 -27.36
N GLY A 207 -4.33 49.31 -27.02
CA GLY A 207 -5.74 49.32 -27.41
C GLY A 207 -5.91 48.49 -28.68
N SER A 208 -6.60 47.34 -28.58
CA SER A 208 -7.43 46.76 -29.65
C SER A 208 -8.26 45.60 -29.11
N ASP A 209 -9.52 45.93 -28.93
CA ASP A 209 -10.70 45.07 -28.97
C ASP A 209 -10.71 44.13 -30.18
N SER A 210 -11.31 42.95 -30.02
CA SER A 210 -12.14 42.28 -31.04
C SER A 210 -12.87 41.11 -30.42
N GLY A 211 -14.13 41.34 -30.02
CA GLY A 211 -15.09 40.29 -29.73
C GLY A 211 -15.64 39.62 -30.99
N ALA A 212 -16.22 38.44 -30.80
CA ALA A 212 -17.36 37.95 -31.57
C ALA A 212 -18.03 36.83 -30.76
N GLY A 213 -19.29 37.05 -30.38
CA GLY A 213 -20.17 36.04 -29.80
C GLY A 213 -20.99 35.31 -30.86
N VAL A 214 -22.12 34.74 -30.37
CA VAL A 214 -23.26 34.12 -31.10
C VAL A 214 -23.09 32.60 -31.30
N ALA A 215 -24.04 31.69 -31.01
CA ALA A 215 -25.48 31.79 -30.74
C ALA A 215 -26.01 30.65 -29.84
N ILE A 216 -27.12 30.96 -29.17
CA ILE A 216 -28.13 30.05 -28.61
C ILE A 216 -29.06 29.60 -29.76
N THR A 217 -29.53 28.35 -29.75
CA THR A 217 -30.93 27.88 -29.96
C THR A 217 -30.99 26.45 -30.55
N GLY A 218 -31.95 25.65 -30.07
CA GLY A 218 -32.45 24.44 -30.75
C GLY A 218 -32.42 23.19 -29.89
#